data_AF-A0A2H5QXU4-F1
#
_entry.id   AF-A0A2H5QXU4-F1
#
_cell.length_a   1.000
_cell.length_b   1.000
_cell.length_c   1.000
_cell.angle_alpha   90.00
_cell.angle_beta   90.00
_cell.angle_gamma   90.00
#
_symmetry.space_group_name_H-M   'P 1'
#
loop_
_entity.id
_entity.type
_entity.pdbx_description
1 polymer ?
#
loop_
_entity_poly.entity_id
_entity_poly.type
_entity_poly.pdbx_seq_one_letter_code
_entity_poly.pdbx_strand_id
1 'polypeptide(L)'
;KIKLYPAGIDIGAADHLSLFLALGDSTVESVKVYAEFTLRILDQLGAKHKSFQDKYWFHTPKSSWGWPRFVSLSKLNDPETGFLVDDVCVVEAEVTVLGISKAI
;
A
#
# COMPACT_ATOMS: atom_id res chain seq x y z
N LYS A 1 4.70 -7.52 -1.79
CA LYS A 1 5.64 -6.36 -1.79
C LYS A 1 4.83 -5.08 -1.62
N ILE A 2 5.29 -4.11 -0.86
CA ILE A 2 4.69 -2.76 -0.84
C ILE A 2 5.26 -1.97 -2.04
N LYS A 3 4.42 -1.20 -2.72
CA LYS A 3 4.84 -0.19 -3.70
C LYS A 3 4.39 1.18 -3.20
N LEU A 4 5.34 2.10 -3.13
CA LEU A 4 5.14 3.45 -2.61
C LEU A 4 5.61 4.44 -3.67
N TYR A 5 4.79 5.45 -3.93
CA TYR A 5 5.09 6.55 -4.83
C TYR A 5 4.96 7.85 -4.04
N PRO A 6 6.09 8.47 -3.64
CA PRO A 6 6.07 9.61 -2.73
C PRO A 6 5.27 10.80 -3.28
N ALA A 7 5.27 11.02 -4.60
CA ALA A 7 4.56 12.12 -5.27
C ALA A 7 3.47 11.62 -6.23
N GLY A 8 2.80 10.53 -5.88
CA GLY A 8 1.70 9.99 -6.65
C GLY A 8 2.12 9.14 -7.85
N ILE A 9 1.17 8.39 -8.41
CA ILE A 9 1.36 7.66 -9.69
C ILE A 9 0.28 7.97 -10.74
N ASP A 10 -0.89 8.47 -10.33
CA ASP A 10 -2.03 8.74 -11.23
C ASP A 10 -2.29 10.23 -11.43
N ILE A 11 -3.07 10.55 -12.47
CA ILE A 11 -3.54 11.91 -12.75
C ILE A 11 -4.32 12.44 -11.54
N GLY A 12 -3.89 13.59 -11.00
CA GLY A 12 -4.50 14.20 -9.81
C GLY A 12 -4.07 13.58 -8.48
N ALA A 13 -3.02 12.76 -8.46
CA ALA A 13 -2.40 12.23 -7.23
C ALA A 13 -1.05 12.88 -6.91
N ALA A 14 -0.60 13.89 -7.67
CA ALA A 14 0.73 14.49 -7.51
C ALA A 14 0.97 15.15 -6.12
N ASP A 15 -0.11 15.54 -5.46
CA ASP A 15 -0.15 16.11 -4.11
C ASP A 15 -0.43 15.05 -3.02
N HIS A 16 -0.36 13.77 -3.37
CA HIS A 16 -0.56 12.64 -2.47
C HIS A 16 0.55 11.60 -2.61
N LEU A 17 0.87 10.94 -1.49
CA LEU A 17 1.59 9.68 -1.53
C LEU A 17 0.62 8.57 -1.96
N SER A 18 1.01 7.76 -2.94
CA SER A 18 0.28 6.56 -3.34
C SER A 18 0.90 5.31 -2.70
N LEU A 19 0.05 4.40 -2.24
CA LEU A 19 0.49 3.18 -1.54
C LEU A 19 -0.31 1.97 -2.02
N PHE A 20 0.40 0.93 -2.43
CA PHE A 20 -0.18 -0.29 -3.00
C PHE A 20 0.46 -1.54 -2.44
N LEU A 21 -0.33 -2.60 -2.34
CA LEU A 21 0.16 -3.96 -2.21
C LEU A 21 0.36 -4.55 -3.61
N ALA A 22 1.49 -5.20 -3.84
CA ALA A 22 1.81 -5.88 -5.08
C ALA A 22 2.17 -7.33 -4.82
N LEU A 23 1.67 -8.22 -5.67
CA LEU A 23 2.19 -9.59 -5.75
C LEU A 23 3.65 -9.51 -6.22
N GLY A 24 4.54 -10.25 -5.56
CA GLY A 24 5.95 -10.29 -5.94
C GLY A 24 6.14 -10.90 -7.33
N ASP A 25 7.21 -10.50 -8.01
CA ASP A 25 7.56 -11.07 -9.32
C ASP A 25 7.73 -12.59 -9.16
N SER A 26 6.97 -13.34 -9.94
CA SER A 26 6.96 -14.79 -9.95
C SER A 26 7.25 -15.27 -11.36
N THR A 27 8.21 -16.19 -11.50
CA THR A 27 8.45 -16.95 -12.74
C THR A 27 7.52 -18.16 -12.85
N VAL A 28 6.70 -18.41 -11.81
CA VAL A 28 5.79 -19.54 -11.71
C VAL A 28 4.52 -19.29 -12.53
N GLU A 29 3.89 -20.37 -12.99
CA GLU A 29 2.63 -20.43 -13.76
C GLU A 29 1.54 -19.45 -13.27
N SER A 30 0.61 -19.11 -14.17
CA SER A 30 -0.54 -18.24 -13.93
C SER A 30 -1.28 -18.61 -12.63
N VAL A 31 -1.08 -17.85 -11.56
CA VAL A 31 -1.71 -18.04 -10.24
C VAL A 31 -2.49 -16.78 -9.87
N LYS A 32 -3.62 -16.96 -9.19
CA LYS A 32 -4.40 -15.92 -8.54
C LYS A 32 -4.39 -16.13 -7.03
N VAL A 33 -4.17 -15.07 -6.27
CA VAL A 33 -4.18 -15.05 -4.80
C VAL A 33 -5.25 -14.08 -4.35
N TYR A 34 -6.26 -14.58 -3.65
CA TYR A 34 -7.23 -13.74 -2.96
C TYR A 34 -6.68 -13.41 -1.58
N ALA A 35 -6.49 -12.13 -1.29
CA ALA A 35 -6.00 -11.69 0.01
C ALA A 35 -6.84 -10.53 0.54
N GLU A 36 -7.09 -10.56 1.84
CA GLU A 36 -7.45 -9.38 2.61
C GLU A 36 -6.16 -8.72 3.08
N PHE A 37 -6.07 -7.41 2.96
CA PHE A 37 -4.89 -6.69 3.37
C PHE A 37 -5.22 -5.32 3.92
N THR A 38 -4.38 -4.86 4.84
CA THR A 38 -4.41 -3.51 5.40
C THR A 38 -3.08 -2.84 5.14
N LEU A 39 -3.09 -1.65 4.53
CA LEU A 39 -1.90 -0.81 4.38
C LEU A 39 -1.98 0.35 5.37
N ARG A 40 -0.86 0.68 6.01
CA ARG A 40 -0.78 1.74 7.03
C ARG A 40 0.42 2.65 6.82
N ILE A 41 0.24 3.93 7.12
CA ILE A 41 1.33 4.85 7.48
C ILE A 41 1.26 5.03 9.00
N LEU A 42 2.38 4.78 9.67
CA LEU A 42 2.46 4.86 11.11
C LEU A 42 2.72 6.31 11.55
N ASP A 43 1.87 6.80 12.43
CA ASP A 43 2.23 7.85 13.39
C ASP A 43 3.32 7.31 14.32
N GLN A 44 4.53 7.88 14.23
CA GLN A 44 5.73 7.47 14.96
C GLN A 44 5.86 8.14 16.33
N LEU A 45 5.07 9.18 16.61
CA LEU A 45 5.10 9.94 17.86
C LEU A 45 3.98 9.51 18.81
N GLY A 46 2.89 8.97 18.25
CA GLY A 46 1.74 8.46 18.97
C GLY A 46 1.28 7.10 18.45
N ALA A 47 -0.04 6.96 18.30
CA ALA A 47 -0.68 5.73 17.85
C ALA A 47 -1.83 5.99 16.85
N LYS A 48 -1.88 7.20 16.27
CA LYS A 48 -2.95 7.60 15.34
C LYS A 48 -2.55 7.30 13.89
N HIS A 49 -2.34 6.03 13.60
CA HIS A 49 -1.96 5.57 12.27
C HIS A 49 -3.06 5.85 11.24
N LYS A 50 -2.67 6.05 9.99
CA LYS A 50 -3.62 6.12 8.87
C LYS A 50 -3.60 4.79 8.12
N SER A 51 -4.73 4.10 8.12
CA SER A 51 -4.86 2.78 7.51
C SER A 51 -6.05 2.67 6.58
N PHE A 52 -5.92 1.85 5.54
CA PHE A 52 -7.03 1.40 4.72
C PHE A 52 -6.93 -0.11 4.50
N GLN A 53 -8.08 -0.78 4.44
CA GLN A 53 -8.21 -2.21 4.26
C GLN A 53 -9.01 -2.52 2.99
N ASP A 54 -8.64 -3.58 2.28
CA ASP A 54 -9.42 -4.09 1.15
C ASP A 54 -9.17 -5.60 0.92
N LYS A 55 -9.99 -6.21 0.05
CA LYS A 55 -9.81 -7.57 -0.47
C LYS A 55 -9.61 -7.53 -1.97
N TYR A 56 -8.61 -8.24 -2.47
CA TYR A 56 -8.32 -8.24 -3.90
C TYR A 56 -7.78 -9.57 -4.41
N TRP A 57 -8.12 -9.88 -5.67
CA TRP A 57 -7.53 -10.99 -6.42
C TRP A 57 -6.28 -10.54 -7.14
N PHE A 58 -5.13 -10.77 -6.53
CA PHE A 58 -3.83 -10.57 -7.17
C PHE A 58 -3.55 -11.69 -8.15
N HIS A 59 -2.86 -11.41 -9.24
CA HIS A 59 -2.49 -12.43 -10.23
C HIS A 59 -1.07 -12.23 -10.77
N THR A 60 -0.44 -13.32 -11.19
CA THR A 60 0.83 -13.27 -11.92
C THR A 60 0.61 -12.76 -13.35
N PRO A 61 1.65 -12.26 -14.04
CA PRO A 61 3.01 -12.04 -13.55
C PRO A 61 3.14 -10.79 -12.66
N LYS A 62 2.26 -9.81 -12.83
CA LYS A 62 2.27 -8.56 -12.07
C LYS A 62 0.84 -8.09 -11.81
N SER A 63 0.52 -7.87 -10.55
CA SER A 63 -0.74 -7.29 -10.12
C SER A 63 -0.51 -6.48 -8.84
N SER A 64 -1.16 -5.33 -8.75
CA SER A 64 -1.11 -4.45 -7.58
C SER A 64 -2.43 -3.75 -7.36
N TRP A 65 -2.79 -3.56 -6.10
CA TRP A 65 -4.02 -2.92 -5.67
C TRP A 65 -3.77 -2.06 -4.43
N GLY A 66 -4.52 -0.97 -4.29
CA GLY A 66 -4.30 0.01 -3.23
C GLY A 66 -4.84 1.39 -3.60
N TRP A 67 -4.24 2.42 -3.03
CA TRP A 67 -4.79 3.78 -3.05
C TRP A 67 -3.84 4.75 -3.75
N PRO A 68 -4.23 5.30 -4.91
CA PRO A 68 -3.48 6.36 -5.58
C PRO A 68 -3.37 7.63 -4.73
N ARG A 69 -4.38 7.91 -3.90
CA ARG A 69 -4.39 9.05 -2.96
C ARG A 69 -4.48 8.53 -1.53
N PHE A 70 -3.41 7.91 -1.04
CA PHE A 70 -3.39 7.32 0.30
C PHE A 70 -3.35 8.41 1.38
N VAL A 71 -2.36 9.30 1.34
CA VAL A 71 -2.27 10.48 2.22
C VAL A 71 -1.81 11.69 1.43
N SER A 72 -2.37 12.88 1.71
CA SER A 72 -1.88 14.10 1.06
C SER A 72 -0.48 14.45 1.57
N LEU A 73 0.34 15.08 0.74
CA LEU A 73 1.68 15.52 1.13
C LEU A 73 1.62 16.57 2.23
N SER A 74 0.60 17.44 2.22
CA SER A 74 0.38 18.39 3.32
C SER A 74 0.18 17.66 4.66
N LYS A 75 -0.59 16.57 4.69
CA LYS A 75 -0.81 15.80 5.92
C LYS A 75 0.39 14.93 6.28
N LEU A 76 1.10 14.38 5.29
CA LEU A 76 2.33 13.61 5.51
C LEU A 76 3.43 14.46 6.18
N ASN A 77 3.57 15.72 5.74
CA ASN A 77 4.59 16.65 6.22
C ASN A 77 4.15 17.46 7.45
N ASP A 78 2.92 17.30 7.92
CA ASP A 78 2.45 17.96 9.15
C ASP A 78 3.10 17.28 10.37
N PRO A 79 3.98 17.97 11.13
CA PRO A 79 4.69 17.38 12.26
C PRO A 79 3.75 16.81 13.33
N GLU A 80 2.54 17.36 13.47
CA GLU A 80 1.55 16.92 14.47
C GLU A 80 0.95 15.55 14.14
N THR A 81 1.12 15.06 12.91
CA THR A 81 0.63 13.74 12.51
C THR A 81 1.58 12.60 12.87
N GLY A 82 2.87 12.91 13.09
CA GLY A 82 3.91 11.92 13.32
C GLY A 82 4.20 10.98 12.15
N PHE A 83 3.65 11.24 10.95
CA PHE A 83 3.84 10.36 9.78
C PHE A 83 5.23 10.44 9.14
N LEU A 84 5.91 11.58 9.32
CA LEU A 84 7.28 11.82 8.90
C LEU A 84 8.06 12.38 10.09
N VAL A 85 9.05 11.62 10.56
CA VAL A 85 9.91 11.99 11.69
C VAL A 85 11.35 11.78 11.23
N ASP A 86 12.19 12.80 11.34
CA ASP A 86 13.59 12.78 10.89
C ASP A 86 13.76 12.29 9.44
N ASP A 87 12.87 12.76 8.55
CA ASP A 87 12.81 12.37 7.12
C ASP A 87 12.55 10.86 6.89
N VAL A 88 12.03 10.17 7.92
CA VAL A 88 11.64 8.76 7.87
C VAL A 88 10.13 8.64 7.95
N CYS A 89 9.55 7.90 6.99
CA CYS A 89 8.15 7.48 7.00
C CYS A 89 8.08 5.96 7.10
N VAL A 90 7.34 5.45 8.09
CA VAL A 90 7.18 4.00 8.30
C VAL A 90 5.84 3.54 7.71
N VAL A 91 5.92 2.57 6.81
CA VAL A 91 4.75 1.93 6.21
C VAL A 91 4.65 0.46 6.59
N GLU A 92 3.43 0.01 6.84
CA GLU A 92 3.14 -1.37 7.21
C GLU A 92 2.11 -1.97 6.25
N ALA A 93 2.25 -3.28 6.01
CA ALA A 93 1.24 -4.08 5.35
C ALA A 93 0.94 -5.33 6.18
N GLU A 94 -0.32 -5.50 6.57
CA GLU A 94 -0.85 -6.72 7.13
C GLU A 94 -1.61 -7.46 6.04
N VAL A 95 -1.33 -8.76 5.83
CA VAL A 95 -1.87 -9.52 4.71
C VAL A 95 -2.32 -10.90 5.18
N THR A 96 -3.58 -11.23 4.91
CA THR A 96 -4.18 -12.54 5.15
C THR A 96 -4.57 -13.16 3.81
N VAL A 97 -3.93 -14.27 3.45
CA VAL A 97 -4.28 -15.03 2.25
C VAL A 97 -5.55 -15.82 2.51
N LEU A 98 -6.58 -15.55 1.71
CA LEU A 98 -7.90 -16.18 1.82
C LEU A 98 -8.07 -17.33 0.83
N GLY A 99 -7.33 -17.34 -0.26
CA GLY A 99 -7.38 -18.41 -1.25
C GLY A 99 -6.34 -18.28 -2.35
N ILE A 100 -6.02 -19.41 -2.97
CA ILE A 100 -5.09 -19.50 -4.11
C ILE A 100 -5.76 -20.35 -5.19
N SER A 101 -5.72 -19.89 -6.43
CA SER A 101 -6.22 -20.64 -7.59
C SER A 101 -5.26 -20.53 -8.77
N LYS A 102 -5.32 -21.48 -9.70
CA LYS A 102 -4.68 -21.30 -11.01
C LYS A 102 -5.47 -20.28 -11.82
N ALA A 103 -4.79 -19.39 -12.52
CA ALA A 103 -5.40 -18.60 -13.57
C ALA A 103 -5.73 -19.55 -14.73
N ILE A 104 -6.99 -19.52 -15.17
CA ILE A 104 -7.52 -20.25 -16.33
C ILE A 104 -6.83 -19.75 -17.59
#